data_AF-A0A2K2VDH3-F1
#
_entry.id   AF-A0A2K2VDH3-F1
#
_cell.length_a   1.000
_cell.length_b   1.000
_cell.length_c   1.000
_cell.angle_alpha   90.00
_cell.angle_beta   90.00
_cell.angle_gamma   90.00
#
_symmetry.space_group_name_H-M   'P 1'
#
loop_
_entity.id
_entity.type
_entity.pdbx_description
1 polymer ?
#
loop_
_entity_poly.entity_id
_entity_poly.type
_entity_poly.pdbx_seq_one_letter_code
_entity_poly.pdbx_strand_id
1 'polypeptide(L)'
;MDKIGIKLKELIELRIIRSSGEVETYVFEGSSPTSTLINDIYSELFASTPSAVVGALSSYEIYDATNVFICSNTLSSTDFTVDTVNSKISFSKTCTAQNPGTVATANIYAGTKQYFSTPVPSTSVNAGDTVVLNWSLTVSTSHSTSTTGLSVSSVDSSGLRTLLLQILAGQRPTNATLTLITAKWMAGTTTLLSASLSRDATNHVVSHGSLNFTASGNLDSVIIDANNYSGVIKYSLVAVSVVTTDYAQYSATITVS
;
A
#
# COMPACT_ATOMS: atom_id res chain seq x y z
N MET A 1 16.36 -14.74 6.04
CA MET A 1 15.62 -13.88 5.09
C MET A 1 14.76 -12.95 5.91
N ASP A 2 14.88 -11.64 5.67
CA ASP A 2 13.97 -10.69 6.29
C ASP A 2 12.62 -10.80 5.59
N LYS A 3 11.54 -10.52 6.32
CA LYS A 3 10.20 -10.49 5.76
C LYS A 3 9.54 -9.17 6.10
N ILE A 4 8.81 -8.62 5.14
CA ILE A 4 8.06 -7.39 5.29
C ILE A 4 6.58 -7.72 5.05
N GLY A 5 5.77 -7.81 6.08
CA GLY A 5 4.33 -7.89 5.88
C GLY A 5 3.77 -6.54 5.48
N ILE A 6 2.82 -6.49 4.54
CA ILE A 6 1.97 -5.32 4.28
C ILE A 6 0.53 -5.77 4.55
N LYS A 7 -0.13 -5.12 5.50
CA LYS A 7 -1.53 -5.40 5.84
C LYS A 7 -2.40 -4.22 5.45
N LEU A 8 -3.46 -4.53 4.71
CA LEU A 8 -4.44 -3.58 4.19
C LEU A 8 -5.74 -3.76 4.98
N LYS A 9 -6.13 -2.74 5.76
CA LYS A 9 -7.37 -2.76 6.53
C LYS A 9 -8.37 -1.76 5.97
N GLU A 10 -9.43 -2.27 5.37
CA GLU A 10 -10.52 -1.49 4.82
C GLU A 10 -11.60 -1.20 5.87
N LEU A 11 -12.18 0.00 5.84
CA LEU A 11 -13.36 0.39 6.58
C LEU A 11 -14.32 1.10 5.63
N ILE A 12 -15.57 0.64 5.64
CA ILE A 12 -16.66 1.22 4.85
C ILE A 12 -17.73 1.76 5.79
N GLU A 13 -18.20 2.97 5.49
CA GLU A 13 -19.44 3.51 5.99
C GLU A 13 -20.36 3.82 4.79
N LEU A 14 -21.50 3.14 4.75
CA LEU A 14 -22.54 3.36 3.76
C LEU A 14 -23.67 4.15 4.40
N ARG A 15 -24.08 5.25 3.77
CA ARG A 15 -25.27 6.01 4.19
C ARG A 15 -26.29 6.05 3.06
N ILE A 16 -27.54 5.74 3.36
CA ILE A 16 -28.64 5.84 2.40
C ILE A 16 -29.52 6.99 2.85
N ILE A 17 -29.64 7.99 1.99
CA ILE A 17 -30.51 9.14 2.16
C ILE A 17 -31.72 8.90 1.28
N ARG A 18 -32.84 8.57 1.93
CA ARG A 18 -34.12 8.32 1.27
C ARG A 18 -34.67 9.60 0.65
N SER A 19 -35.52 9.47 -0.36
CA SER A 19 -36.29 10.60 -0.89
C SER A 19 -37.16 11.31 0.16
N SER A 20 -37.55 10.61 1.23
CA SER A 20 -38.25 11.17 2.40
C SER A 20 -37.36 12.04 3.30
N GLY A 21 -36.04 12.03 3.09
CA GLY A 21 -35.04 12.68 3.95
C GLY A 21 -34.54 11.81 5.10
N GLU A 22 -35.06 10.58 5.26
CA GLU A 22 -34.55 9.62 6.24
C GLU A 22 -33.11 9.18 5.90
N VAL A 23 -32.28 9.02 6.92
CA VAL A 23 -30.87 8.63 6.76
C VAL A 23 -30.59 7.36 7.54
N GLU A 24 -30.21 6.31 6.81
CA GLU A 24 -29.73 5.05 7.37
C GLU A 24 -28.20 5.01 7.24
N THR A 25 -27.48 4.52 8.26
CA THR A 25 -26.01 4.50 8.29
C THR A 25 -25.51 3.13 8.74
N TYR A 26 -24.55 2.58 8.00
CA TYR A 26 -23.97 1.27 8.22
C TYR A 26 -22.46 1.38 8.20
N VAL A 27 -21.79 1.00 9.29
CA VAL A 27 -20.33 1.00 9.40
C VAL A 27 -19.86 -0.43 9.57
N PHE A 28 -18.91 -0.87 8.74
CA PHE A 28 -18.41 -2.23 8.77
C PHE A 28 -16.96 -2.29 8.28
N GLU A 29 -16.20 -3.24 8.82
CA GLU A 29 -14.87 -3.54 8.31
C GLU A 29 -15.01 -4.25 6.97
N GLY A 30 -14.20 -3.81 6.01
CA GLY A 30 -14.20 -4.43 4.70
C GLY A 30 -13.48 -5.78 4.68
N SER A 31 -13.65 -6.52 3.60
CA SER A 31 -12.90 -7.76 3.36
C SER A 31 -11.42 -7.47 3.08
N SER A 32 -10.60 -8.52 3.08
CA SER A 32 -9.26 -8.44 2.52
C SER A 32 -9.31 -7.90 1.07
N PRO A 33 -8.28 -7.14 0.65
CA PRO A 33 -8.14 -6.69 -0.74
C PRO A 33 -8.23 -7.88 -1.71
N THR A 34 -8.60 -7.62 -2.96
CA THR A 34 -8.65 -8.68 -3.98
C THR A 34 -7.24 -9.20 -4.28
N SER A 35 -7.16 -10.44 -4.79
CA SER A 35 -5.90 -11.00 -5.29
C SER A 35 -5.26 -10.14 -6.40
N THR A 36 -6.06 -9.36 -7.12
CA THR A 36 -5.57 -8.43 -8.15
C THR A 36 -4.70 -7.33 -7.55
N LEU A 37 -5.17 -6.62 -6.51
CA LEU A 37 -4.36 -5.59 -5.84
C LEU A 37 -3.11 -6.21 -5.22
N ILE A 38 -3.27 -7.36 -4.56
CA ILE A 38 -2.15 -8.09 -3.96
C ILE A 38 -1.07 -8.38 -5.02
N ASN A 39 -1.46 -8.98 -6.15
CA ASN A 39 -0.53 -9.34 -7.23
C ASN A 39 0.12 -8.12 -7.89
N ASP A 40 -0.61 -7.01 -8.05
CA ASP A 40 -0.04 -5.76 -8.58
C ASP A 40 1.01 -5.17 -7.64
N ILE A 41 0.74 -5.16 -6.32
CA ILE A 41 1.70 -4.72 -5.30
C ILE A 41 2.96 -5.58 -5.38
N TYR A 42 2.82 -6.91 -5.39
CA TYR A 42 3.95 -7.84 -5.55
C TYR A 42 4.73 -7.58 -6.84
N SER A 43 4.03 -7.47 -7.96
CA SER A 43 4.64 -7.31 -9.28
C SER A 43 5.43 -6.00 -9.37
N GLU A 44 4.95 -4.92 -8.77
CA GLU A 44 5.67 -3.64 -8.75
C GLU A 44 6.88 -3.64 -7.79
N LEU A 45 6.70 -4.17 -6.57
CA LEU A 45 7.76 -4.23 -5.55
C LEU A 45 9.00 -5.00 -6.03
N PHE A 46 8.78 -6.13 -6.70
CA PHE A 46 9.84 -7.05 -7.12
C PHE A 46 10.19 -6.94 -8.61
N ALA A 47 9.71 -5.90 -9.30
CA ALA A 47 9.94 -5.74 -10.73
C ALA A 47 11.44 -5.68 -11.08
N SER A 48 11.85 -6.48 -12.07
CA SER A 48 13.21 -6.47 -12.63
C SER A 48 13.56 -5.16 -13.36
N THR A 49 12.55 -4.38 -13.72
CA THR A 49 12.64 -3.00 -14.19
C THR A 49 11.52 -2.17 -13.54
N PRO A 50 11.77 -0.93 -13.09
CA PRO A 50 10.72 -0.11 -12.50
C PRO A 50 9.52 0.05 -13.44
N SER A 51 8.34 -0.35 -12.97
CA SER A 51 7.10 -0.29 -13.74
C SER A 51 5.95 0.09 -12.80
N ALA A 52 5.10 1.03 -13.23
CA ALA A 52 3.93 1.42 -12.45
C ALA A 52 2.78 0.45 -12.73
N VAL A 53 2.63 -0.58 -11.89
CA VAL A 53 1.62 -1.64 -12.04
C VAL A 53 0.41 -1.37 -11.15
N VAL A 54 0.66 -0.90 -9.92
CA VAL A 54 -0.38 -0.48 -8.98
C VAL A 54 -1.02 0.80 -9.49
N GLY A 55 -2.31 0.74 -9.80
CA GLY A 55 -3.09 1.85 -10.33
C GLY A 55 -3.68 2.74 -9.24
N ALA A 56 -4.03 3.96 -9.64
CA ALA A 56 -4.87 4.83 -8.83
C ALA A 56 -6.31 4.31 -8.83
N LEU A 57 -6.98 4.39 -7.67
CA LEU A 57 -8.40 4.12 -7.56
C LEU A 57 -9.17 5.17 -8.37
N SER A 58 -10.02 4.71 -9.28
CA SER A 58 -10.66 5.55 -10.31
C SER A 58 -12.18 5.52 -10.28
N SER A 59 -12.78 4.54 -9.61
CA SER A 59 -14.22 4.44 -9.48
C SER A 59 -14.62 3.48 -8.36
N TYR A 60 -15.86 3.58 -7.94
CA TYR A 60 -16.52 2.54 -7.18
C TYR A 60 -17.90 2.23 -7.78
N GLU A 61 -18.38 1.02 -7.53
CA GLU A 61 -19.66 0.52 -7.99
C GLU A 61 -20.33 -0.25 -6.86
N ILE A 62 -21.66 -0.16 -6.78
CA ILE A 62 -22.47 -0.83 -5.77
C ILE A 62 -23.43 -1.77 -6.49
N TYR A 63 -23.51 -3.00 -6.02
CA TYR A 63 -24.35 -4.05 -6.59
C TYR A 63 -25.26 -4.68 -5.54
N ASP A 64 -26.35 -5.27 -6.01
CA ASP A 64 -27.25 -6.08 -5.20
C ASP A 64 -26.79 -7.54 -5.08
N ALA A 65 -27.53 -8.34 -4.30
CA ALA A 65 -27.22 -9.76 -4.07
C ALA A 65 -27.32 -10.64 -5.32
N THR A 66 -27.97 -10.16 -6.37
CA THR A 66 -28.09 -10.82 -7.68
C THR A 66 -27.11 -10.26 -8.72
N ASN A 67 -26.16 -9.42 -8.27
CA ASN A 67 -25.16 -8.75 -9.10
C ASN A 67 -25.78 -7.77 -10.11
N VAL A 68 -26.93 -7.18 -9.78
CA VAL A 68 -27.53 -6.07 -10.53
C VAL A 68 -26.91 -4.76 -10.04
N PHE A 69 -26.53 -3.93 -10.99
CA PHE A 69 -25.94 -2.62 -10.75
C PHE A 69 -26.93 -1.67 -10.05
N ILE A 70 -26.50 -1.05 -8.94
CA ILE A 70 -27.27 -0.06 -8.20
C ILE A 70 -26.82 1.36 -8.56
N CYS A 71 -25.56 1.70 -8.28
CA CYS A 71 -24.98 3.00 -8.66
C CYS A 71 -23.45 2.97 -8.63
N SER A 72 -22.84 4.03 -9.18
CA SER A 72 -21.39 4.21 -9.21
C SER A 72 -21.01 5.69 -9.16
N ASN A 73 -19.74 5.96 -8.91
CA ASN A 73 -19.14 7.26 -9.18
C ASN A 73 -17.67 7.09 -9.59
N THR A 74 -17.14 8.08 -10.30
CA THR A 74 -15.72 8.21 -10.62
C THR A 74 -14.96 8.85 -9.47
N LEU A 75 -13.71 8.45 -9.31
CA LEU A 75 -12.76 8.96 -8.32
C LEU A 75 -11.59 9.62 -9.04
N SER A 76 -11.15 10.74 -8.48
CA SER A 76 -10.00 11.51 -8.94
C SER A 76 -9.08 11.80 -7.76
N SER A 77 -7.86 12.25 -8.03
CA SER A 77 -6.85 12.47 -6.98
C SER A 77 -7.22 13.52 -5.94
N THR A 78 -8.13 14.43 -6.28
CA THR A 78 -8.65 15.46 -5.36
C THR A 78 -9.73 14.94 -4.41
N ASP A 79 -10.27 13.74 -4.67
CA ASP A 79 -11.30 13.13 -3.84
C ASP A 79 -10.74 12.42 -2.61
N PHE A 80 -9.42 12.18 -2.62
CA PHE A 80 -8.72 11.45 -1.57
C PHE A 80 -8.05 12.39 -0.58
N THR A 81 -8.20 12.06 0.69
CA THR A 81 -7.31 12.54 1.75
C THR A 81 -6.27 11.47 2.04
N VAL A 82 -4.99 11.84 1.97
CA VAL A 82 -3.86 10.98 2.35
C VAL A 82 -3.33 11.45 3.72
N ASP A 83 -3.52 10.62 4.73
CA ASP A 83 -3.02 10.83 6.09
C ASP A 83 -1.79 9.94 6.31
N THR A 84 -0.60 10.55 6.17
CA THR A 84 0.68 9.86 6.30
C THR A 84 1.03 9.51 7.75
N VAL A 85 0.46 10.23 8.72
CA VAL A 85 0.69 9.98 10.15
C VAL A 85 -0.01 8.69 10.57
N ASN A 86 -1.28 8.55 10.20
CA ASN A 86 -2.07 7.36 10.50
C ASN A 86 -1.96 6.27 9.43
N SER A 87 -1.14 6.48 8.39
CA SER A 87 -0.99 5.55 7.25
C SER A 87 -2.34 5.18 6.64
N LYS A 88 -3.18 6.19 6.39
CA LYS A 88 -4.57 6.05 5.95
C LYS A 88 -4.83 6.83 4.67
N ILE A 89 -5.66 6.28 3.79
CA ILE A 89 -6.34 7.04 2.73
C ILE A 89 -7.85 6.94 2.90
N SER A 90 -8.58 7.96 2.47
CA SER A 90 -10.04 7.96 2.50
C SER A 90 -10.65 8.85 1.44
N PHE A 91 -11.87 8.51 1.01
CA PHE A 91 -12.73 9.38 0.22
C PHE A 91 -14.17 9.32 0.73
N SER A 92 -14.96 10.34 0.39
CA SER A 92 -16.40 10.41 0.62
C SER A 92 -17.07 10.82 -0.68
N LYS A 93 -17.95 9.98 -1.23
CA LYS A 93 -18.64 10.24 -2.48
C LYS A 93 -20.08 9.77 -2.44
N THR A 94 -20.90 10.39 -3.29
CA THR A 94 -22.32 10.07 -3.40
C THR A 94 -22.65 9.52 -4.78
N CYS A 95 -23.59 8.58 -4.87
CA CYS A 95 -24.22 8.18 -6.12
C CYS A 95 -25.73 8.04 -5.94
N THR A 96 -26.49 8.20 -7.01
CA THR A 96 -27.95 8.00 -6.99
C THR A 96 -28.26 6.59 -7.44
N ALA A 97 -29.01 5.85 -6.62
CA ALA A 97 -29.47 4.50 -6.95
C ALA A 97 -30.34 4.53 -8.21
N GLN A 98 -29.90 3.81 -9.25
CA GLN A 98 -30.63 3.73 -10.52
C GLN A 98 -31.69 2.63 -10.50
N ASN A 99 -31.41 1.53 -9.79
CA ASN A 99 -32.30 0.40 -9.64
C ASN A 99 -32.61 0.17 -8.15
N PRO A 100 -33.83 -0.25 -7.80
CA PRO A 100 -34.13 -0.71 -6.45
C PRO A 100 -33.48 -2.09 -6.20
N GLY A 101 -33.12 -2.38 -4.96
CA GLY A 101 -32.55 -3.68 -4.61
C GLY A 101 -32.00 -3.73 -3.19
N THR A 102 -31.47 -4.89 -2.81
CA THR A 102 -30.75 -5.05 -1.53
C THR A 102 -29.26 -4.97 -1.80
N VAL A 103 -28.63 -3.89 -1.35
CA VAL A 103 -27.18 -3.69 -1.45
C VAL A 103 -26.47 -4.89 -0.84
N ALA A 104 -25.55 -5.47 -1.60
CA ALA A 104 -24.78 -6.64 -1.18
C ALA A 104 -23.29 -6.45 -1.31
N THR A 105 -22.81 -5.68 -2.29
CA THR A 105 -21.37 -5.47 -2.48
C THR A 105 -21.04 -4.04 -2.88
N ALA A 106 -19.92 -3.54 -2.36
CA ALA A 106 -19.25 -2.34 -2.82
C ALA A 106 -17.91 -2.73 -3.42
N ASN A 107 -17.71 -2.41 -4.70
CA ASN A 107 -16.51 -2.71 -5.45
C ASN A 107 -15.75 -1.42 -5.75
N ILE A 108 -14.43 -1.43 -5.62
CA ILE A 108 -13.58 -0.27 -5.92
C ILE A 108 -12.52 -0.68 -6.92
N TYR A 109 -12.35 0.14 -7.94
CA TYR A 109 -11.56 -0.18 -9.12
C TYR A 109 -10.41 0.80 -9.32
N ALA A 110 -9.32 0.28 -9.89
CA ALA A 110 -8.25 1.04 -10.52
C ALA A 110 -8.27 0.78 -12.03
N GLY A 111 -8.82 1.70 -12.81
CA GLY A 111 -9.20 1.46 -14.19
C GLY A 111 -10.22 0.33 -14.28
N THR A 112 -9.86 -0.76 -14.95
CA THR A 112 -10.70 -1.98 -15.06
C THR A 112 -10.37 -3.03 -14.00
N LYS A 113 -9.34 -2.81 -13.18
CA LYS A 113 -8.92 -3.78 -12.15
C LYS A 113 -9.71 -3.57 -10.88
N GLN A 114 -10.41 -4.60 -10.42
CA GLN A 114 -11.10 -4.55 -9.13
C GLN A 114 -10.09 -4.77 -7.99
N TYR A 115 -9.88 -3.76 -7.16
CA TYR A 115 -8.92 -3.80 -6.04
C TYR A 115 -9.59 -4.15 -4.70
N PHE A 116 -10.86 -3.77 -4.54
CA PHE A 116 -11.67 -4.09 -3.37
C PHE A 116 -13.02 -4.65 -3.80
N SER A 117 -13.50 -5.62 -3.03
CA SER A 117 -14.81 -6.28 -3.19
C SER A 117 -15.33 -6.56 -1.81
N THR A 118 -16.32 -5.78 -1.39
CA THR A 118 -16.67 -5.71 0.03
C THR A 118 -18.14 -6.00 0.25
N PRO A 119 -18.47 -7.14 0.90
CA PRO A 119 -19.83 -7.42 1.30
C PRO A 119 -20.37 -6.31 2.20
N VAL A 120 -21.57 -5.84 1.87
CA VAL A 120 -22.30 -4.84 2.61
C VAL A 120 -23.40 -5.54 3.39
N PRO A 121 -23.66 -5.16 4.65
CA PRO A 121 -24.82 -5.63 5.39
C PRO A 121 -26.11 -5.41 4.58
N SER A 122 -26.94 -6.46 4.50
CA SER A 122 -28.17 -6.47 3.72
C SER A 122 -29.04 -5.24 4.01
N THR A 123 -29.10 -4.32 3.05
CA THR A 123 -29.81 -3.06 3.18
C THR A 123 -30.54 -2.72 1.88
N SER A 124 -31.81 -2.35 1.96
CA SER A 124 -32.60 -2.01 0.77
C SER A 124 -32.36 -0.57 0.30
N VAL A 125 -32.33 -0.38 -1.00
CA VAL A 125 -32.32 0.93 -1.67
C VAL A 125 -33.47 1.01 -2.66
N ASN A 126 -34.08 2.18 -2.79
CA ASN A 126 -35.05 2.47 -3.84
C ASN A 126 -34.38 3.24 -4.98
N ALA A 127 -34.93 3.15 -6.18
CA ALA A 127 -34.51 4.04 -7.26
C ALA A 127 -34.72 5.50 -6.86
N GLY A 128 -33.69 6.33 -7.06
CA GLY A 128 -33.67 7.74 -6.67
C GLY A 128 -33.09 8.03 -5.27
N ASP A 129 -32.87 7.01 -4.43
CA ASP A 129 -32.18 7.21 -3.14
C ASP A 129 -30.74 7.67 -3.38
N THR A 130 -30.23 8.56 -2.51
CA THR A 130 -28.83 8.98 -2.54
C THR A 130 -28.01 8.08 -1.63
N VAL A 131 -27.00 7.44 -2.19
CA VAL A 131 -26.07 6.56 -1.48
C VAL A 131 -24.76 7.28 -1.28
N VAL A 132 -24.34 7.48 -0.03
CA VAL A 132 -23.02 8.02 0.33
C VAL A 132 -22.12 6.87 0.70
N LEU A 133 -20.97 6.76 0.03
CA LEU A 133 -19.91 5.83 0.36
C LEU A 133 -18.75 6.61 1.00
N ASN A 134 -18.55 6.40 2.29
CA ASN A 134 -17.37 6.80 3.03
C ASN A 134 -16.45 5.60 3.09
N TRP A 135 -15.30 5.70 2.42
CA TRP A 135 -14.35 4.60 2.34
C TRP A 135 -13.01 5.02 2.94
N SER A 136 -12.36 4.09 3.64
CA SER A 136 -10.98 4.29 4.03
C SER A 136 -10.17 3.00 4.08
N LEU A 137 -8.87 3.15 3.84
CA LEU A 137 -7.89 2.09 3.91
C LEU A 137 -6.74 2.52 4.83
N THR A 138 -6.43 1.68 5.82
CA THR A 138 -5.23 1.83 6.64
C THR A 138 -4.21 0.78 6.21
N VAL A 139 -2.98 1.22 5.98
CA VAL A 139 -1.84 0.34 5.68
C VAL A 139 -1.00 0.18 6.94
N SER A 140 -0.66 -1.06 7.28
CA SER A 140 0.34 -1.34 8.30
C SER A 140 1.39 -2.30 7.73
N THR A 141 2.55 -2.33 8.38
CA THR A 141 3.69 -3.13 7.95
C THR A 141 4.27 -3.88 9.14
N SER A 142 4.62 -5.15 8.94
CA SER A 142 5.38 -5.94 9.92
C SER A 142 6.75 -6.27 9.35
N HIS A 143 7.73 -6.44 10.23
CA HIS A 143 9.09 -6.77 9.82
C HIS A 143 9.57 -7.95 10.66
N SER A 144 10.14 -8.97 10.02
CA SER A 144 10.94 -9.98 10.70
C SER A 144 12.35 -9.88 10.15
N THR A 145 13.31 -9.54 11.00
CA THR A 145 14.72 -9.45 10.61
C THR A 145 15.46 -10.70 11.05
N SER A 146 16.18 -11.34 10.13
CA SER A 146 17.19 -12.33 10.42
C SER A 146 18.54 -11.75 10.01
N THR A 147 19.34 -11.36 10.98
CA THR A 147 20.68 -10.85 10.70
C THR A 147 21.73 -11.81 11.21
N THR A 148 22.70 -12.11 10.36
CA THR A 148 24.00 -12.60 10.77
C THR A 148 24.95 -11.40 10.83
N GLY A 149 25.37 -10.99 12.02
CA GLY A 149 26.43 -9.97 12.21
C GLY A 149 25.98 -8.52 12.46
N LEU A 150 24.75 -8.11 12.12
CA LEU A 150 24.25 -6.75 12.40
C LEU A 150 22.99 -6.78 13.27
N SER A 151 22.98 -6.15 14.44
CA SER A 151 21.77 -6.11 15.27
C SER A 151 20.84 -4.98 14.83
N VAL A 152 19.63 -5.31 14.36
CA VAL A 152 18.59 -4.32 14.02
C VAL A 152 17.85 -3.92 15.30
N SER A 153 17.80 -2.63 15.60
CA SER A 153 17.11 -2.07 16.76
C SER A 153 15.65 -1.71 16.47
N SER A 154 15.37 -1.24 15.25
CA SER A 154 14.01 -0.90 14.81
C SER A 154 13.92 -0.89 13.29
N VAL A 155 12.72 -1.09 12.75
CA VAL A 155 12.45 -0.90 11.33
C VAL A 155 11.33 0.11 11.14
N ASP A 156 11.57 1.15 10.35
CA ASP A 156 10.54 2.06 9.86
C ASP A 156 10.29 1.81 8.37
N SER A 157 9.03 1.83 7.98
CA SER A 157 8.58 1.70 6.58
C SER A 157 7.43 2.66 6.27
N SER A 158 7.37 3.77 7.00
CA SER A 158 6.47 4.89 6.77
C SER A 158 6.55 5.41 5.33
N GLY A 159 7.75 5.43 4.74
CA GLY A 159 7.96 5.78 3.34
C GLY A 159 7.26 4.82 2.37
N LEU A 160 7.38 3.50 2.58
CA LEU A 160 6.69 2.48 1.77
C LEU A 160 5.16 2.62 1.88
N ARG A 161 4.64 2.77 3.10
CA ARG A 161 3.19 2.96 3.32
C ARG A 161 2.70 4.23 2.64
N THR A 162 3.41 5.34 2.84
CA THR A 162 3.08 6.63 2.23
C THR A 162 3.05 6.55 0.72
N LEU A 163 4.07 5.93 0.10
CA LEU A 163 4.13 5.78 -1.35
C LEU A 163 2.97 4.94 -1.88
N LEU A 164 2.66 3.80 -1.25
CA LEU A 164 1.51 2.97 -1.65
C LEU A 164 0.19 3.75 -1.58
N LEU A 165 -0.02 4.48 -0.49
CA LEU A 165 -1.20 5.31 -0.28
C LEU A 165 -1.33 6.42 -1.31
N GLN A 166 -0.24 7.13 -1.61
CA GLN A 166 -0.18 8.15 -2.65
C GLN A 166 -0.50 7.56 -4.03
N ILE A 167 0.03 6.38 -4.35
CA ILE A 167 -0.28 5.69 -5.62
C ILE A 167 -1.77 5.40 -5.73
N LEU A 168 -2.36 4.76 -4.71
CA LEU A 168 -3.78 4.41 -4.70
C LEU A 168 -4.68 5.65 -4.78
N ALA A 169 -4.25 6.77 -4.19
CA ALA A 169 -4.96 8.05 -4.26
C ALA A 169 -4.76 8.81 -5.59
N GLY A 170 -4.00 8.28 -6.56
CA GLY A 170 -3.68 9.00 -7.81
C GLY A 170 -2.74 10.19 -7.61
N GLN A 171 -1.99 10.21 -6.51
CA GLN A 171 -1.00 11.21 -6.13
C GLN A 171 0.43 10.65 -6.20
N ARG A 172 0.65 9.65 -7.07
CA ARG A 172 1.95 9.02 -7.30
C ARG A 172 3.00 10.11 -7.59
N PRO A 173 4.09 10.20 -6.81
CA PRO A 173 5.18 11.13 -7.12
C PRO A 173 5.75 10.85 -8.51
N THR A 174 6.27 11.88 -9.17
CA THR A 174 6.72 11.80 -10.57
C THR A 174 7.73 10.66 -10.77
N ASN A 175 7.39 9.72 -11.66
CA ASN A 175 8.20 8.53 -11.97
C ASN A 175 8.49 7.60 -10.79
N ALA A 176 7.82 7.76 -9.65
CA ALA A 176 8.04 6.90 -8.49
C ALA A 176 7.32 5.56 -8.67
N THR A 177 7.98 4.46 -8.29
CA THR A 177 7.37 3.12 -8.19
C THR A 177 7.71 2.46 -6.87
N LEU A 178 6.95 1.44 -6.47
CA LEU A 178 7.27 0.64 -5.27
C LEU A 178 8.54 -0.21 -5.46
N THR A 179 9.04 -0.33 -6.69
CA THR A 179 10.20 -1.16 -7.02
C THR A 179 11.41 -0.75 -6.19
N LEU A 180 11.91 -1.66 -5.37
CA LEU A 180 13.09 -1.42 -4.53
C LEU A 180 14.35 -1.43 -5.40
N ILE A 181 15.15 -0.37 -5.36
CA ILE A 181 16.27 -0.17 -6.30
C ILE A 181 17.64 -0.10 -5.63
N THR A 182 17.73 0.42 -4.42
CA THR A 182 19.02 0.76 -3.81
C THR A 182 18.98 0.55 -2.31
N ALA A 183 20.04 -0.03 -1.76
CA ALA A 183 20.32 -0.04 -0.34
C ALA A 183 21.47 0.94 -0.04
N LYS A 184 21.36 1.71 1.04
CA LYS A 184 22.33 2.69 1.50
C LYS A 184 22.69 2.43 2.95
N TRP A 185 23.96 2.27 3.24
CA TRP A 185 24.49 2.13 4.60
C TRP A 185 24.90 3.50 5.09
N MET A 186 24.42 3.88 6.27
CA MET A 186 24.48 5.25 6.75
C MET A 186 25.24 5.34 8.08
N ALA A 187 25.99 6.42 8.22
CA ALA A 187 26.47 6.95 9.50
C ALA A 187 25.85 8.34 9.70
N GLY A 188 24.79 8.43 10.47
CA GLY A 188 23.95 9.61 10.58
C GLY A 188 23.33 9.97 9.22
N THR A 189 23.79 11.08 8.66
CA THR A 189 23.35 11.58 7.34
C THR A 189 24.32 11.24 6.22
N THR A 190 25.47 10.63 6.53
CA THR A 190 26.51 10.29 5.56
C THR A 190 26.28 8.89 5.01
N THR A 191 26.18 8.78 3.68
CA THR A 191 26.17 7.49 3.00
C THR A 191 27.57 6.92 2.96
N LEU A 192 27.78 5.79 3.63
CA LEU A 192 29.04 5.03 3.64
C LEU A 192 29.17 4.13 2.41
N LEU A 193 28.09 3.46 2.04
CA LEU A 193 27.98 2.59 0.88
C LEU A 193 26.60 2.75 0.25
N SER A 194 26.53 2.62 -1.07
CA SER A 194 25.29 2.49 -1.82
C SER A 194 25.41 1.32 -2.78
N ALA A 195 24.39 0.47 -2.83
CA ALA A 195 24.36 -0.74 -3.65
C ALA A 195 23.05 -0.85 -4.41
N SER A 196 23.14 -1.12 -5.71
CA SER A 196 21.97 -1.47 -6.51
C SER A 196 21.43 -2.83 -6.08
N LEU A 197 20.10 -2.95 -6.04
CA LEU A 197 19.43 -4.19 -5.69
C LEU A 197 19.12 -5.02 -6.94
N SER A 198 19.52 -6.29 -6.89
CA SER A 198 19.05 -7.38 -7.73
C SER A 198 17.68 -7.86 -7.26
N ARG A 199 16.80 -8.19 -8.20
CA ARG A 199 15.42 -8.62 -7.91
C ARG A 199 15.13 -9.94 -8.59
N ASP A 200 14.60 -10.87 -7.82
CA ASP A 200 14.01 -12.11 -8.28
C ASP A 200 12.50 -12.01 -8.08
N ALA A 201 11.80 -11.65 -9.15
CA ALA A 201 10.35 -11.50 -9.14
C ALA A 201 9.63 -12.83 -8.89
N THR A 202 10.21 -13.95 -9.32
CA THR A 202 9.63 -15.29 -9.18
C THR A 202 9.62 -15.74 -7.73
N ASN A 203 10.71 -15.49 -7.00
CA ASN A 203 10.85 -15.88 -5.60
C ASN A 203 10.51 -14.76 -4.62
N HIS A 204 10.10 -13.58 -5.12
CA HIS A 204 9.84 -12.38 -4.31
C HIS A 204 11.03 -12.02 -3.41
N VAL A 205 12.22 -11.96 -4.00
CA VAL A 205 13.47 -11.64 -3.29
C VAL A 205 14.10 -10.39 -3.89
N VAL A 206 14.42 -9.44 -3.02
CA VAL A 206 15.30 -8.32 -3.35
C VAL A 206 16.60 -8.47 -2.58
N SER A 207 17.73 -8.45 -3.27
CA SER A 207 19.05 -8.65 -2.68
C SER A 207 20.12 -7.86 -3.43
N HIS A 208 21.34 -7.87 -2.94
CA HIS A 208 22.49 -7.44 -3.73
C HIS A 208 23.63 -8.43 -3.48
N GLY A 209 24.58 -8.46 -4.41
CA GLY A 209 25.81 -9.23 -4.20
C GLY A 209 26.64 -8.65 -3.07
N SER A 210 27.54 -9.46 -2.54
CA SER A 210 28.50 -9.07 -1.52
C SER A 210 29.31 -7.85 -1.96
N LEU A 211 29.36 -6.82 -1.12
CA LEU A 211 30.16 -5.63 -1.37
C LEU A 211 31.02 -5.34 -0.16
N ASN A 212 32.33 -5.29 -0.34
CA ASN A 212 33.25 -4.79 0.66
C ASN A 212 33.39 -3.28 0.50
N PHE A 213 33.36 -2.54 1.60
CA PHE A 213 33.63 -1.10 1.59
C PHE A 213 34.51 -0.71 2.77
N THR A 214 35.36 0.29 2.53
CA THR A 214 36.13 0.94 3.59
C THR A 214 35.34 2.14 4.05
N ALA A 215 34.77 2.06 5.25
CA ALA A 215 34.19 3.20 5.91
C ALA A 215 34.93 3.48 7.21
N SER A 216 35.14 4.75 7.51
CA SER A 216 35.50 5.20 8.86
C SER A 216 34.25 5.79 9.51
N GLY A 217 33.71 5.11 10.52
CA GLY A 217 32.53 5.60 11.25
C GLY A 217 31.69 4.49 11.86
N ASN A 218 30.59 4.91 12.51
CA ASN A 218 29.60 4.01 13.08
C ASN A 218 28.45 3.84 12.09
N LEU A 219 28.24 2.63 11.60
CA LEU A 219 27.04 2.28 10.86
C LEU A 219 25.86 2.24 11.83
N ASP A 220 24.86 3.08 11.59
CA ASP A 220 23.68 3.22 12.44
C ASP A 220 22.39 2.85 11.72
N SER A 221 22.39 2.80 10.39
CA SER A 221 21.19 2.47 9.65
C SER A 221 21.46 1.99 8.24
N VAL A 222 20.50 1.23 7.73
CA VAL A 222 20.41 0.87 6.32
C VAL A 222 19.09 1.40 5.78
N ILE A 223 19.17 2.19 4.73
CA ILE A 223 18.02 2.78 4.06
C ILE A 223 17.83 2.07 2.73
N ILE A 224 16.63 1.57 2.50
CA ILE A 224 16.19 1.06 1.20
C ILE A 224 15.40 2.16 0.52
N ASP A 225 15.77 2.45 -0.72
CA ASP A 225 15.07 3.35 -1.62
C ASP A 225 14.26 2.55 -2.64
N ALA A 226 13.11 3.11 -3.01
CA ALA A 226 12.36 2.69 -4.18
C ALA A 226 12.67 3.63 -5.36
N ASN A 227 12.26 3.22 -6.56
CA ASN A 227 12.53 3.99 -7.76
C ASN A 227 11.94 5.41 -7.63
N ASN A 228 12.80 6.43 -7.76
CA ASN A 228 12.45 7.84 -7.59
C ASN A 228 11.72 8.18 -6.26
N TYR A 229 11.95 7.40 -5.21
CA TYR A 229 11.40 7.65 -3.88
C TYR A 229 12.35 7.13 -2.79
N SER A 230 12.97 8.04 -2.06
CA SER A 230 13.97 7.67 -1.06
C SER A 230 13.34 7.32 0.29
N GLY A 231 13.99 6.45 1.06
CA GLY A 231 13.62 6.17 2.44
C GLY A 231 12.35 5.35 2.59
N VAL A 232 12.07 4.43 1.67
CA VAL A 232 10.86 3.60 1.78
C VAL A 232 10.92 2.66 2.98
N ILE A 233 12.11 2.14 3.30
CA ILE A 233 12.34 1.32 4.49
C ILE A 233 13.67 1.74 5.12
N LYS A 234 13.68 1.92 6.44
CA LYS A 234 14.87 2.21 7.24
C LYS A 234 15.02 1.15 8.32
N TYR A 235 16.12 0.42 8.28
CA TYR A 235 16.58 -0.45 9.36
C TYR A 235 17.53 0.35 10.22
N SER A 236 17.12 0.71 11.43
CA SER A 236 18.03 1.26 12.44
C SER A 236 18.80 0.12 13.07
N LEU A 237 20.09 0.32 13.24
CA LEU A 237 21.02 -0.66 13.77
C LEU A 237 21.44 -0.25 15.17
N VAL A 238 21.82 -1.22 16.00
CA VAL A 238 22.68 -0.93 17.15
C VAL A 238 24.02 -0.49 16.57
N ALA A 239 24.49 0.70 16.93
CA ALA A 239 25.67 1.30 16.31
C ALA A 239 26.86 0.33 16.28
N VAL A 240 27.33 0.00 15.09
CA VAL A 240 28.48 -0.88 14.89
C VAL A 240 29.61 -0.07 14.27
N SER A 241 30.79 -0.13 14.88
CA SER A 241 32.00 0.40 14.25
C SER A 241 32.29 -0.44 13.01
N VAL A 242 32.24 0.19 11.84
CA VAL A 242 32.55 -0.51 10.58
C VAL A 242 34.05 -0.51 10.36
N VAL A 243 34.61 -1.69 10.09
CA VAL A 243 35.99 -1.88 9.64
C VAL A 243 36.00 -2.68 8.33
N THR A 244 37.13 -2.60 7.62
CA THR A 244 37.36 -2.75 6.17
C THR A 244 36.82 -3.96 5.36
N THR A 245 35.97 -4.85 5.88
CA THR A 245 35.50 -6.04 5.13
C THR A 245 34.11 -6.53 5.55
N ASP A 246 33.09 -5.68 5.53
CA ASP A 246 31.72 -6.11 5.84
C ASP A 246 31.01 -6.65 4.59
N TYR A 247 30.32 -7.78 4.75
CA TYR A 247 29.45 -8.42 3.75
C TYR A 247 28.01 -8.00 4.02
N ALA A 248 27.31 -7.50 3.00
CA ALA A 248 25.89 -7.26 3.13
C ALA A 248 25.09 -7.99 2.04
N GLN A 249 23.97 -8.57 2.46
CA GLN A 249 22.99 -9.20 1.61
C GLN A 249 21.63 -8.99 2.28
N TYR A 250 20.77 -8.21 1.65
CA TYR A 250 19.38 -8.11 2.07
C TYR A 250 18.52 -9.13 1.34
N SER A 251 17.48 -9.60 1.99
CA SER A 251 16.44 -10.41 1.39
C SER A 251 15.16 -10.01 2.09
N ALA A 252 14.18 -9.49 1.34
CA ALA A 252 12.85 -9.16 1.86
C ALA A 252 11.82 -10.04 1.17
N THR A 253 11.12 -10.90 1.92
CA THR A 253 9.90 -11.55 1.44
C THR A 253 8.71 -10.72 1.89
N ILE A 254 7.90 -10.22 0.94
CA ILE A 254 6.71 -9.45 1.31
C ILE A 254 5.54 -10.41 1.50
N THR A 255 4.76 -10.25 2.57
CA THR A 255 3.49 -10.97 2.75
C THR A 255 2.36 -9.97 2.79
N VAL A 256 1.50 -9.99 1.77
CA VAL A 256 0.27 -9.18 1.77
C VAL A 256 -0.87 -10.05 2.28
N SER A 257 -1.49 -9.65 3.40
CA SER A 257 -2.64 -10.31 4.02
C SER A 257 -3.75 -9.32 4.33
#